data_AF-A0AAZ3PFW0-F1
#
_entry.id   AF-A0AAZ3PFW0-F1
#
_cell.length_a   1.000
_cell.length_b   1.000
_cell.length_c   1.000
_cell.angle_alpha   90.00
_cell.angle_beta   90.00
_cell.angle_gamma   90.00
#
_symmetry.space_group_name_H-M   'P 1'
#
loop_
_entity.id
_entity.type
_entity.pdbx_description
1 polymer ?
#
loop_
_entity_poly.entity_id
_entity_poly.type
_entity_poly.pdbx_seq_one_letter_code
_entity_poly.pdbx_strand_id
1 'polypeptide(L)'
;MLVQTENVRGVITMNEEYETKYFCNSAEEWKAEGVEQLRLSTVDLTGVPSLENLHRGVEFALSHREKGSSVYVHCKAGRCRSATLAAAYIIRIHCWSPEEACQMLASVRPHVIIRSSQLEMLRRYHQQVCGGGSI
;
A
#
# COMPACT_ATOMS: atom_id res chain seq x y z
N MET A 1 19.14 3.60 8.11
CA MET A 1 18.29 2.46 8.50
C MET A 1 16.86 2.98 8.57
N LEU A 2 15.90 2.38 7.84
CA LEU A 2 14.54 2.94 7.63
C LEU A 2 13.86 3.46 8.91
N VAL A 3 14.06 2.76 10.04
CA VAL A 3 13.47 3.13 11.34
C VAL A 3 14.04 4.45 11.88
N GLN A 4 15.35 4.68 11.74
CA GLN A 4 16.04 5.83 12.31
C GLN A 4 16.00 7.06 11.41
N THR A 5 16.03 6.88 10.08
CA THR A 5 16.09 7.99 9.12
C THR A 5 14.70 8.42 8.64
N GLU A 6 13.78 7.47 8.44
CA GLU A 6 12.45 7.74 7.86
C GLU A 6 11.31 7.65 8.89
N ASN A 7 11.64 7.44 10.18
CA ASN A 7 10.69 7.19 11.26
C ASN A 7 9.65 6.09 10.93
N VAL A 8 10.11 5.03 10.26
CA VAL A 8 9.25 3.90 9.89
C VAL A 8 8.90 3.11 11.15
N ARG A 9 7.60 3.05 11.45
CA ARG A 9 7.03 2.24 12.55
C ARG A 9 5.97 1.25 12.08
N GLY A 10 5.58 1.32 10.81
CA GLY A 10 4.75 0.31 10.16
C GLY A 10 5.38 -0.20 8.87
N VAL A 11 5.17 -1.47 8.54
CA VAL A 11 5.55 -2.05 7.25
C VAL A 11 4.39 -2.83 6.66
N ILE A 12 4.05 -2.55 5.40
CA ILE A 12 3.07 -3.33 4.65
C ILE A 12 3.81 -4.20 3.64
N THR A 13 3.70 -5.51 3.84
CA THR A 13 4.30 -6.53 2.98
C THR A 13 3.22 -7.18 2.12
N MET A 14 3.26 -6.95 0.81
CA MET A 14 2.29 -7.49 -0.16
C MET A 14 2.82 -8.72 -0.91
N ASN A 15 3.46 -9.64 -0.17
CA ASN A 15 4.07 -10.88 -0.68
C ASN A 15 3.57 -12.09 0.09
N GLU A 16 3.63 -13.26 -0.55
CA GLU A 16 3.49 -14.54 0.12
C GLU A 16 4.77 -14.91 0.89
N GLU A 17 4.63 -15.68 1.96
CA GLU A 17 5.69 -16.00 2.93
C GLU A 17 6.92 -16.71 2.31
N TYR A 18 6.72 -17.44 1.22
CA TYR A 18 7.80 -18.11 0.49
C TYR A 18 8.66 -17.15 -0.35
N GLU A 19 8.19 -15.93 -0.63
CA GLU A 19 8.93 -14.94 -1.42
C GLU A 19 9.89 -14.09 -0.56
N THR A 20 9.66 -14.03 0.76
CA THR A 20 10.37 -13.13 1.68
C THR A 20 11.34 -13.84 2.62
N LYS A 21 11.27 -15.17 2.73
CA LYS A 21 11.98 -16.01 3.70
C LYS A 21 13.51 -15.84 3.74
N TYR A 22 14.12 -15.26 2.71
CA TYR A 22 15.58 -15.07 2.61
C TYR A 22 16.02 -13.62 2.37
N PHE A 23 15.09 -12.67 2.18
CA PHE A 23 15.43 -11.31 1.72
C PHE A 23 14.75 -10.18 2.51
N CYS A 24 13.85 -10.48 3.42
CA CYS A 24 13.15 -9.49 4.22
C CYS A 24 13.16 -9.89 5.69
N ASN A 25 13.19 -8.88 6.57
CA ASN A 25 13.07 -9.10 8.01
C ASN A 25 11.76 -9.86 8.31
N SER A 26 11.86 -10.83 9.22
CA SER A 26 10.72 -11.55 9.78
C SER A 26 9.83 -10.61 10.61
N ALA A 27 8.63 -11.07 10.95
CA ALA A 27 7.73 -10.29 11.81
C ALA A 27 8.38 -10.04 13.19
N GLU A 28 9.13 -11.01 13.69
CA GLU A 28 9.87 -10.92 14.96
C GLU A 28 11.01 -9.90 14.88
N GLU A 29 11.75 -9.88 13.77
CA GLU A 29 12.83 -8.92 13.55
C GLU A 29 12.29 -7.48 13.43
N TRP A 30 11.19 -7.27 12.71
CA TRP A 30 10.52 -5.96 12.69
C TRP A 30 10.02 -5.54 14.06
N LYS A 31 9.42 -6.48 14.80
CA LYS A 31 8.91 -6.22 16.15
C LYS A 31 10.04 -5.86 17.13
N ALA A 32 11.21 -6.50 17.03
CA ALA A 32 12.38 -6.18 17.84
C ALA A 32 12.85 -4.73 17.61
N GLU A 33 12.70 -4.22 16.38
CA GLU A 33 12.98 -2.83 16.02
C GLU A 33 11.82 -1.85 16.30
N GLY A 34 10.73 -2.33 16.91
CA GLY A 34 9.54 -1.54 17.21
C GLY A 34 8.76 -1.14 15.96
N VAL A 35 8.73 -2.00 14.94
CA VAL A 35 7.97 -1.83 13.69
C VAL A 35 6.85 -2.87 13.63
N GLU A 36 5.63 -2.41 13.41
CA GLU A 36 4.46 -3.26 13.20
C GLU A 36 4.39 -3.73 11.75
N GLN A 37 4.20 -5.04 11.50
CA GLN A 37 4.06 -5.59 10.15
C GLN A 37 2.63 -5.98 9.84
N LEU A 38 2.08 -5.43 8.77
CA LEU A 38 0.86 -5.90 8.13
C LEU A 38 1.21 -6.68 6.85
N ARG A 39 0.84 -7.96 6.81
CA ARG A 39 0.97 -8.79 5.60
C ARG A 39 -0.36 -8.88 4.87
N LEU A 40 -0.34 -8.55 3.58
CA LEU A 40 -1.50 -8.62 2.69
C LEU A 40 -1.19 -9.60 1.55
N SER A 41 -1.62 -10.85 1.71
CA SER A 41 -1.49 -11.87 0.65
C SER A 41 -2.30 -11.44 -0.57
N THR A 42 -1.62 -11.30 -1.71
CA THR A 42 -2.25 -11.07 -3.01
C THR A 42 -2.13 -12.34 -3.83
N VAL A 43 -3.25 -12.89 -4.31
CA VAL A 43 -3.25 -14.06 -5.19
C VAL A 43 -2.41 -13.74 -6.43
N ASP A 44 -1.28 -14.43 -6.57
CA ASP A 44 -0.17 -14.09 -7.47
C ASP A 44 -0.51 -14.15 -8.98
N LEU A 45 -1.72 -14.59 -9.35
CA LEU A 45 -2.11 -14.79 -10.74
C LEU A 45 -2.45 -13.49 -11.48
N THR A 46 -2.83 -12.42 -10.77
CA THR A 46 -3.19 -11.13 -11.40
C THR A 46 -2.37 -9.94 -10.87
N GLY A 47 -1.76 -10.08 -9.69
CA GLY A 47 -1.04 -8.99 -9.03
C GLY A 47 -1.93 -7.80 -8.65
N VAL A 48 -3.25 -8.02 -8.53
CA VAL A 48 -4.24 -7.01 -8.11
C VAL A 48 -4.67 -7.30 -6.67
N PRO A 49 -4.50 -6.37 -5.71
CA PRO A 49 -5.03 -6.54 -4.36
C PRO A 49 -6.57 -6.53 -4.35
N SER A 50 -7.18 -7.28 -3.44
CA SER A 50 -8.63 -7.20 -3.19
C SER A 50 -9.02 -5.86 -2.57
N LEU A 51 -10.29 -5.46 -2.70
CA LEU A 51 -10.81 -4.26 -2.03
C LEU A 51 -10.60 -4.30 -0.52
N GLU A 52 -10.81 -5.47 0.10
CA GLU A 52 -10.57 -5.66 1.53
C GLU A 52 -9.10 -5.39 1.89
N ASN A 53 -8.16 -5.92 1.12
CA ASN A 53 -6.74 -5.67 1.34
C ASN A 53 -6.38 -4.19 1.12
N LEU A 54 -7.01 -3.51 0.16
CA LEU A 54 -6.83 -2.07 -0.02
C LEU A 54 -7.32 -1.29 1.21
N HIS A 55 -8.52 -1.57 1.72
CA HIS A 55 -9.02 -0.93 2.95
C HIS A 55 -8.10 -1.18 4.13
N ARG A 56 -7.79 -2.45 4.42
CA ARG A 56 -6.91 -2.82 5.53
C ARG A 56 -5.53 -2.16 5.45
N GLY A 57 -4.92 -2.15 4.28
CA GLY A 57 -3.62 -1.53 4.07
C GLY A 57 -3.66 0.00 4.21
N VAL A 58 -4.71 0.64 3.69
CA VAL A 58 -4.88 2.10 3.80
C VAL A 58 -5.18 2.51 5.25
N GLU A 59 -6.07 1.81 5.95
CA GLU A 59 -6.38 2.07 7.36
C GLU A 59 -5.14 1.91 8.25
N PHE A 60 -4.34 0.87 7.99
CA PHE A 60 -3.06 0.69 8.67
C PHE A 60 -2.14 1.90 8.45
N ALA A 61 -1.97 2.34 7.20
CA ALA A 61 -1.16 3.52 6.88
C ALA A 61 -1.69 4.80 7.54
N LEU A 62 -3.01 4.99 7.58
CA LEU A 62 -3.63 6.14 8.24
C LEU A 62 -3.40 6.13 9.76
N SER A 63 -3.55 4.97 10.41
CA SER A 63 -3.35 4.84 11.86
C SER A 63 -1.91 5.20 12.27
N HIS A 64 -0.93 4.89 11.44
CA HIS A 64 0.47 5.27 11.65
C HIS A 64 0.71 6.76 11.39
N ARG A 65 0.05 7.34 10.38
CA ARG A 65 0.08 8.79 10.11
C ARG A 65 -0.46 9.59 11.29
N GLU A 66 -1.57 9.17 11.87
CA GLU A 66 -2.18 9.82 13.06
C GLU A 66 -1.24 9.80 14.26
N LYS A 67 -0.44 8.74 14.41
CA LYS A 67 0.61 8.61 15.43
C LYS A 67 1.90 9.38 15.11
N GLY A 68 1.96 10.10 13.97
CA GLY A 68 3.16 10.83 13.54
C GLY A 68 4.30 9.94 13.04
N SER A 69 4.00 8.71 12.63
CA SER A 69 4.97 7.73 12.15
C SER A 69 4.80 7.40 10.66
N SER A 70 5.85 6.87 10.04
CA SER A 70 5.85 6.50 8.63
C SER A 70 5.58 5.02 8.43
N VAL A 71 5.02 4.68 7.26
CA VAL A 71 4.79 3.30 6.83
C VAL A 71 5.57 2.99 5.58
N TYR A 72 6.36 1.91 5.62
CA TYR A 72 7.05 1.40 4.44
C TYR A 72 6.18 0.38 3.71
N VAL A 73 5.79 0.68 2.47
CA VAL A 73 4.94 -0.21 1.67
C VAL A 73 5.78 -0.89 0.60
N HIS A 74 5.84 -2.21 0.60
CA HIS A 74 6.60 -2.96 -0.39
C HIS A 74 5.89 -4.22 -0.90
N CYS A 75 6.28 -4.62 -2.11
CA CYS A 75 6.04 -5.94 -2.65
C CYS A 75 7.39 -6.57 -3.02
N LYS A 76 7.49 -7.32 -4.13
CA LYS A 76 8.78 -7.85 -4.64
C LYS A 76 9.63 -6.79 -5.36
N ALA A 77 9.07 -6.15 -6.39
CA ALA A 77 9.78 -5.17 -7.23
C ALA A 77 9.37 -3.72 -6.96
N GLY A 78 8.35 -3.49 -6.14
CA GLY A 78 7.81 -2.15 -5.86
C GLY A 78 7.12 -1.47 -7.04
N ARG A 79 6.69 -2.23 -8.08
CA ARG A 79 6.20 -1.66 -9.35
C ARG A 79 4.69 -1.72 -9.57
N CYS A 80 4.02 -2.79 -9.10
CA CYS A 80 2.59 -3.00 -9.39
C CYS A 80 1.74 -3.07 -8.10
N ARG A 81 1.98 -4.08 -7.24
CA ARG A 81 1.16 -4.34 -6.04
C ARG A 81 1.21 -3.19 -5.02
N SER A 82 2.41 -2.83 -4.57
CA SER A 82 2.61 -1.73 -3.61
C SER A 82 2.20 -0.37 -4.18
N ALA A 83 2.39 -0.18 -5.48
CA ALA A 83 1.96 1.05 -6.16
C ALA A 83 0.44 1.20 -6.18
N THR A 84 -0.29 0.10 -6.36
CA THR A 84 -1.76 0.11 -6.28
C THR A 84 -2.23 0.51 -4.88
N LEU A 85 -1.60 -0.02 -3.83
CA LEU A 85 -1.95 0.37 -2.46
C LEU A 85 -1.59 1.84 -2.17
N ALA A 86 -0.44 2.32 -2.66
CA ALA A 86 -0.06 3.72 -2.54
C ALA A 86 -1.05 4.65 -3.26
N ALA A 87 -1.53 4.26 -4.46
CA ALA A 87 -2.58 5.00 -5.16
C ALA A 87 -3.89 5.01 -4.37
N ALA A 88 -4.31 3.86 -3.80
CA ALA A 88 -5.50 3.79 -2.94
C ALA A 88 -5.38 4.70 -1.71
N TYR A 89 -4.19 4.78 -1.11
CA TYR A 89 -3.92 5.71 -0.02
C TYR A 89 -4.09 7.17 -0.44
N ILE A 90 -3.56 7.58 -1.60
CA ILE A 90 -3.71 8.93 -2.16
C ILE A 90 -5.18 9.27 -2.39
N ILE A 91 -5.93 8.35 -3.00
CA ILE A 91 -7.38 8.46 -3.20
C ILE A 91 -8.07 8.70 -1.85
N ARG A 92 -7.74 7.93 -0.81
CA ARG A 92 -8.37 8.05 0.50
C ARG A 92 -8.14 9.40 1.18
N ILE A 93 -6.96 10.00 1.00
CA ILE A 93 -6.61 11.26 1.69
C ILE A 93 -7.02 12.52 0.91
N HIS A 94 -7.22 12.43 -0.40
CA HIS A 94 -7.50 13.58 -1.26
C HIS A 94 -8.83 13.49 -2.03
N CYS A 95 -9.49 12.34 -2.03
CA CYS A 95 -10.66 12.05 -2.88
C CYS A 95 -10.41 12.33 -4.37
N TRP A 96 -9.17 12.14 -4.82
CA TRP A 96 -8.80 12.27 -6.23
C TRP A 96 -9.30 11.10 -7.05
N SER A 97 -9.51 11.34 -8.35
CA SER A 97 -9.79 10.26 -9.28
C SER A 97 -8.63 9.26 -9.31
N PRO A 98 -8.90 7.98 -9.59
CA PRO A 98 -7.86 6.97 -9.75
C PRO A 98 -6.76 7.36 -10.73
N GLU A 99 -7.12 8.04 -11.81
CA GLU A 99 -6.20 8.54 -12.83
C GLU A 99 -5.26 9.61 -12.27
N GLU A 100 -5.79 10.62 -11.55
CA GLU A 100 -4.98 11.66 -10.88
C GLU A 100 -4.04 11.06 -9.84
N ALA A 101 -4.54 10.13 -9.02
CA ALA A 101 -3.74 9.44 -8.02
C ALA A 101 -2.59 8.65 -8.65
N CYS A 102 -2.86 7.94 -9.76
CA CYS A 102 -1.83 7.21 -10.50
C CYS A 102 -0.81 8.15 -11.16
N GLN A 103 -1.27 9.28 -11.70
CA GLN A 103 -0.39 10.28 -12.33
C GLN A 103 0.55 10.93 -11.31
N MET A 104 0.04 11.28 -10.12
CA MET A 104 0.88 11.78 -9.03
C MET A 104 1.89 10.72 -8.60
N LEU A 105 1.46 9.46 -8.44
CA LEU A 105 2.37 8.40 -8.05
C LEU A 105 3.48 8.18 -9.10
N ALA A 106 3.15 8.29 -10.38
CA ALA A 106 4.11 8.21 -11.48
C ALA A 106 5.07 9.40 -11.55
N SER A 107 4.66 10.60 -11.13
CA SER A 107 5.56 11.76 -11.09
C SER A 107 6.62 11.65 -9.98
N VAL A 108 6.27 11.02 -8.86
CA VAL A 108 7.22 10.71 -7.77
C VAL A 108 8.06 9.47 -8.09
N ARG A 109 7.48 8.46 -8.74
CA ARG A 109 8.15 7.19 -9.07
C ARG A 109 7.82 6.75 -10.50
N PRO A 110 8.60 7.20 -11.51
CA PRO A 110 8.33 6.93 -12.93
C PRO A 110 8.30 5.46 -13.35
N HIS A 111 8.88 4.57 -12.54
CA HIS A 111 8.90 3.12 -12.80
C HIS A 111 7.66 2.36 -12.28
N VAL A 112 6.67 3.07 -11.74
CA VAL A 112 5.39 2.50 -11.34
C VAL A 112 4.59 2.09 -12.56
N ILE A 113 3.98 0.90 -12.51
CA ILE A 113 3.16 0.35 -13.58
C ILE A 113 1.81 -0.06 -12.97
N ILE A 114 0.78 0.73 -13.25
CA ILE A 114 -0.61 0.40 -12.93
C ILE A 114 -1.28 -0.07 -14.23
N ARG A 115 -1.69 -1.34 -14.30
CA ARG A 115 -2.41 -1.87 -15.47
C ARG A 115 -3.90 -1.65 -15.32
N SER A 116 -4.65 -1.88 -16.39
CA SER A 116 -6.10 -1.66 -16.45
C SER A 116 -6.88 -2.37 -15.33
N SER A 117 -6.47 -3.58 -14.94
CA SER A 117 -7.13 -4.33 -13.86
C SER A 117 -6.88 -3.71 -12.47
N GLN A 118 -5.67 -3.20 -12.20
CA GLN A 118 -5.39 -2.43 -10.99
C GLN A 118 -6.16 -1.11 -10.99
N LEU A 119 -6.23 -0.42 -12.14
CA LEU A 119 -6.97 0.83 -12.27
C LEU A 119 -8.47 0.63 -12.04
N GLU A 120 -9.06 -0.45 -12.57
CA GLU A 120 -10.46 -0.81 -12.31
C GLU A 120 -10.70 -1.06 -10.81
N MET A 121 -9.77 -1.74 -10.13
CA MET A 121 -9.86 -1.92 -8.68
C MET A 121 -9.82 -0.59 -7.93
N LEU A 122 -8.96 0.35 -8.35
CA LEU A 122 -8.88 1.68 -7.77
C LEU A 122 -10.16 2.50 -8.02
N ARG A 123 -10.82 2.33 -9.16
CA ARG A 123 -12.15 2.95 -9.43
C ARG A 123 -13.21 2.42 -8.47
N ARG A 124 -13.27 1.10 -8.26
CA ARG A 124 -14.20 0.50 -7.28
C ARG A 124 -13.90 0.98 -5.87
N TYR A 125 -12.62 1.07 -5.50
CA TYR A 125 -12.20 1.60 -4.21
C TYR A 125 -12.64 3.07 -4.03
N HIS A 126 -12.34 3.94 -5.00
CA HIS A 126 -12.75 5.35 -5.00
C HIS A 126 -14.26 5.51 -4.84
N GLN A 127 -15.08 4.71 -5.53
CA GLN A 127 -16.54 4.74 -5.36
C GLN A 127 -16.96 4.43 -3.91
N GLN A 128 -16.31 3.49 -3.22
CA GLN A 128 -16.63 3.16 -1.83
C GLN A 128 -16.19 4.25 -0.84
N VAL A 129 -15.03 4.87 -1.06
CA VAL A 129 -14.45 5.81 -0.08
C VAL A 129 -14.80 7.28 -0.34
N CYS A 130 -15.18 7.64 -1.56
CA CYS A 130 -15.49 9.01 -1.98
C CYS A 130 -16.93 9.17 -2.49
N GLY A 131 -17.60 8.08 -2.88
CA GLY A 131 -18.99 8.10 -3.37
C GLY A 131 -20.06 8.30 -2.30
N GLY A 132 -19.68 8.38 -1.02
CA GLY A 132 -20.58 8.64 0.12
C GLY A 132 -20.97 10.10 0.33
N GLY A 133 -20.58 11.01 -0.57
CA GLY A 133 -20.99 12.42 -0.53
C GLY A 133 -22.35 12.68 -1.16
N SER A 134 -23.39 11.97 -0.72
CA SER A 134 -24.83 12.28 -0.91
C SER A 134 -25.66 11.20 -0.21
N ILE A 135 -26.07 11.47 1.03
CA ILE A 135 -27.45 11.59 1.56
C ILE A 135 -27.32 12.25 2.94
#